data_AF-A0A106C2M3-F1
#
_entry.id   AF-A0A106C2M3-F1
#
_cell.length_a   1.000
_cell.length_b   1.000
_cell.length_c   1.000
_cell.angle_alpha   90.00
_cell.angle_beta   90.00
_cell.angle_gamma   90.00
#
_symmetry.space_group_name_H-M   'P 1'
#
loop_
_entity.id
_entity.type
_entity.pdbx_description
1 polymer ?
#
loop_
_entity_poly.entity_id
_entity_poly.type
_entity_poly.pdbx_seq_one_letter_code
_entity_poly.pdbx_strand_id
1 'polypeptide(L)'
;MELNIEQDLLNEATQLFSKLGLTTEQAIRIFLIKSISSNGMPFPMVIDDQDGSKTPYITNNQITDTLLVLVEQGLPESELLNLQNSDYCKDVFALSFAVLKHAKSNQQADIKAVVQDVKGHNRYSTKKVARHNGQYYVICTQWTDRHRALFTHWHNQIQRKISPVSC
;
A
#
# COMPACT_ATOMS: atom_id res chain seq x y z
N MET A 1 -29.62 21.88 9.13
CA MET A 1 -29.24 20.90 8.09
C MET A 1 -29.87 19.59 8.50
N GLU A 2 -30.94 19.19 7.84
CA GLU A 2 -31.58 17.89 8.08
C GLU A 2 -30.87 16.85 7.21
N LEU A 3 -30.28 15.85 7.85
CA LEU A 3 -29.71 14.70 7.18
C LEU A 3 -30.84 13.69 6.98
N ASN A 4 -31.24 13.49 5.72
CA ASN A 4 -32.21 12.45 5.40
C ASN A 4 -31.48 11.11 5.30
N ILE A 5 -31.65 10.27 6.31
CA ILE A 5 -31.05 8.93 6.40
C ILE A 5 -32.21 7.94 6.44
N GLU A 6 -32.12 6.88 5.62
CA GLU A 6 -33.11 5.80 5.66
C GLU A 6 -33.22 5.21 7.07
N GLN A 7 -34.45 5.02 7.53
CA GLN A 7 -34.71 4.64 8.93
C GLN A 7 -34.13 3.27 9.28
N ASP A 8 -34.17 2.32 8.35
CA ASP A 8 -33.63 0.97 8.55
C ASP A 8 -32.11 1.00 8.71
N LEU A 9 -31.42 1.78 7.87
CA LEU A 9 -29.98 2.01 7.98
C LEU A 9 -29.61 2.63 9.33
N LEU A 10 -30.37 3.62 9.78
CA LEU A 10 -30.14 4.26 11.08
C LEU A 10 -30.33 3.27 12.24
N ASN A 11 -31.35 2.42 12.15
CA ASN A 11 -31.65 1.40 13.16
C ASN A 11 -30.52 0.37 13.25
N GLU A 12 -30.05 -0.15 12.10
CA GLU A 12 -28.93 -1.11 12.04
C GLU A 12 -27.64 -0.50 12.60
N ALA A 13 -27.30 0.72 12.16
CA ALA A 13 -26.12 1.43 12.63
C ALA A 13 -26.18 1.68 14.15
N THR A 14 -27.35 2.08 14.67
CA THR A 14 -27.55 2.32 16.11
C THR A 14 -27.36 1.03 16.92
N GLN A 15 -27.88 -0.10 16.45
CA GLN A 15 -27.66 -1.40 17.10
C GLN A 15 -26.18 -1.80 17.08
N LEU A 16 -25.48 -1.58 15.97
CA LEU A 16 -24.05 -1.84 15.86
C LEU A 16 -23.23 -0.99 16.84
N PHE A 17 -23.49 0.32 16.89
CA PHE A 17 -22.76 1.21 17.80
C PHE A 17 -23.04 0.89 19.26
N SER A 18 -24.28 0.52 19.60
CA SER A 18 -24.62 0.07 20.95
C SER A 18 -23.82 -1.17 21.38
N LYS A 19 -23.62 -2.15 20.48
CA LYS A 19 -22.74 -3.32 20.74
C LYS A 19 -21.29 -2.92 21.00
N LEU A 20 -20.85 -1.77 20.50
CA LEU A 20 -19.53 -1.19 20.71
C LEU A 20 -19.47 -0.23 21.91
N GLY A 21 -20.58 -0.06 22.65
CA GLY A 21 -20.67 0.87 23.78
C GLY A 21 -20.73 2.34 23.37
N LEU A 22 -21.19 2.63 22.14
CA LEU A 22 -21.25 3.98 21.57
C LEU A 22 -22.69 4.36 21.21
N THR A 23 -23.02 5.65 21.37
CA THR A 23 -24.21 6.22 20.75
C THR A 23 -23.94 6.58 19.29
N THR A 24 -24.99 6.70 18.49
CA THR A 24 -24.90 7.17 17.10
C THR A 24 -24.24 8.54 17.01
N GLU A 25 -24.56 9.45 17.94
CA GLU A 25 -23.92 10.77 18.02
C GLU A 25 -22.40 10.67 18.26
N GLN A 26 -21.97 9.80 19.17
CA GLN A 26 -20.55 9.57 19.44
C GLN A 26 -19.84 8.98 18.21
N ALA A 27 -20.47 8.02 17.52
CA ALA A 27 -19.92 7.44 16.30
C ALA A 27 -19.77 8.48 15.18
N ILE A 28 -20.79 9.32 14.97
CA ILE A 28 -20.73 10.44 14.02
C ILE A 28 -19.61 11.42 14.40
N ARG A 29 -19.49 11.77 15.68
CA ARG A 29 -18.44 12.65 16.16
C ARG A 29 -17.04 12.08 15.90
N ILE A 30 -16.84 10.79 16.16
CA ILE A 30 -15.57 10.10 15.88
C ILE A 30 -15.27 10.14 14.38
N PHE A 31 -16.25 9.83 13.54
CA PHE A 31 -16.12 9.91 12.09
C PHE A 31 -15.66 11.32 11.66
N LEU A 32 -16.37 12.37 12.08
CA LEU A 32 -16.06 13.76 11.70
C LEU A 32 -14.66 14.19 12.16
N ILE A 33 -14.29 13.88 13.40
CA ILE A 33 -12.95 14.16 13.94
C ILE A 33 -11.89 13.48 13.08
N LYS A 34 -12.12 12.21 12.73
CA LYS A 34 -11.17 11.47 11.90
C LYS A 34 -11.08 12.06 10.50
N SER A 35 -12.21 12.41 9.88
CA SER A 35 -12.23 13.00 8.54
C SER A 35 -11.42 14.29 8.45
N ILE A 36 -11.57 15.17 9.46
CA ILE A 36 -10.80 16.42 9.56
C ILE A 36 -9.32 16.08 9.74
N SER A 37 -8.97 15.17 10.65
CA SER A 37 -7.58 14.82 10.92
C SER A 37 -6.86 14.18 9.74
N SER A 38 -7.59 13.48 8.86
CA SER A 38 -7.06 12.86 7.65
C SER A 38 -7.16 13.72 6.39
N ASN A 39 -7.75 14.92 6.49
CA ASN A 39 -8.09 15.77 5.34
C ASN A 39 -8.79 14.98 4.21
N GLY A 40 -9.78 14.16 4.58
CA GLY A 40 -10.42 13.21 3.67
C GLY A 40 -11.26 12.19 4.42
N MET A 41 -11.84 11.20 3.73
CA MET A 41 -12.69 10.20 4.38
C MET A 41 -11.86 9.32 5.36
N PRO A 42 -12.40 9.00 6.56
CA PRO A 42 -11.68 8.33 7.63
C PRO A 42 -11.60 6.80 7.44
N PHE A 43 -11.93 6.36 6.25
CA PHE A 43 -11.79 5.02 5.74
C PHE A 43 -11.45 5.12 4.24
N PRO A 44 -10.78 4.10 3.66
CA PRO A 44 -10.52 4.06 2.23
C PRO A 44 -11.84 4.13 1.47
N MET A 45 -12.03 5.19 0.70
CA MET A 45 -13.16 5.30 -0.24
C MET A 45 -12.72 4.70 -1.57
N VAL A 46 -13.39 3.64 -1.99
CA VAL A 46 -13.35 3.19 -3.38
C VAL A 46 -14.63 3.71 -4.01
N ILE A 47 -14.51 4.42 -5.13
CA ILE A 47 -15.68 4.70 -5.97
C ILE A 47 -15.95 3.38 -6.71
N ASP A 48 -16.87 2.59 -6.16
CA ASP A 48 -17.30 1.35 -6.81
C ASP A 48 -18.28 1.73 -7.94
N ASP A 49 -17.89 1.46 -9.18
CA ASP A 49 -18.85 1.27 -10.25
C ASP A 49 -19.65 -0.01 -9.94
N GLN A 50 -20.71 0.16 -9.15
CA GLN A 50 -21.88 -0.73 -9.04
C GLN A 50 -21.57 -2.25 -9.07
N ASP A 51 -20.94 -2.81 -8.03
CA ASP A 51 -21.26 -4.17 -7.58
C ASP A 51 -20.65 -4.48 -6.20
N GLY A 52 -21.45 -5.09 -5.32
CA GLY A 52 -21.21 -5.19 -3.88
C GLY A 52 -19.86 -5.76 -3.41
N SER A 53 -19.27 -5.05 -2.44
CA SER A 53 -18.41 -5.56 -1.36
C SER A 53 -17.15 -6.34 -1.75
N LYS A 54 -16.06 -5.63 -2.10
CA LYS A 54 -14.68 -6.09 -1.80
C LYS A 54 -13.82 -4.88 -1.45
N THR A 55 -13.13 -4.93 -0.31
CA THR A 55 -11.97 -4.05 -0.04
C THR A 55 -11.10 -3.93 -1.30
N PRO A 56 -10.52 -2.76 -1.62
CA PRO A 56 -9.77 -2.58 -2.86
C PRO A 56 -8.64 -3.61 -2.94
N TYR A 57 -8.82 -4.61 -3.80
CA TYR A 57 -7.87 -5.68 -4.02
C TYR A 57 -6.78 -5.14 -4.94
N ILE A 58 -5.67 -4.68 -4.36
CA ILE A 58 -4.49 -4.30 -5.14
C ILE A 58 -3.84 -5.57 -5.69
N THR A 59 -3.76 -5.69 -7.01
CA THR A 59 -3.16 -6.84 -7.72
C THR A 59 -1.63 -6.82 -7.63
N ASN A 60 -0.95 -7.95 -7.89
CA ASN A 60 0.52 -7.99 -7.90
C ASN A 60 1.10 -7.04 -8.94
N ASN A 61 0.42 -6.94 -10.08
CA ASN A 61 0.84 -6.05 -11.15
C ASN A 61 0.79 -4.60 -10.70
N GLN A 62 -0.31 -4.19 -10.06
CA GLN A 62 -0.45 -2.85 -9.46
C GLN A 62 0.60 -2.59 -8.38
N ILE A 63 0.86 -3.53 -7.46
CA ILE A 63 1.94 -3.37 -6.46
C ILE A 63 3.29 -3.13 -7.15
N THR A 64 3.59 -3.93 -8.18
CA THR A 64 4.85 -3.81 -8.92
C THR A 64 4.95 -2.48 -9.65
N ASP A 65 3.85 -2.01 -10.27
CA ASP A 65 3.78 -0.71 -10.95
C ASP A 65 3.91 0.46 -9.97
N THR A 66 3.24 0.38 -8.83
CA THR A 66 3.36 1.39 -7.76
C THR A 66 4.80 1.48 -7.25
N LEU A 67 5.45 0.35 -6.99
CA LEU A 67 6.85 0.33 -6.56
C LEU A 67 7.78 0.91 -7.63
N LEU A 68 7.55 0.60 -8.91
CA LEU A 68 8.32 1.16 -10.02
C LEU A 68 8.25 2.68 -10.00
N VAL A 69 7.03 3.22 -9.96
CA VAL A 69 6.78 4.66 -9.94
C VAL A 69 7.40 5.31 -8.72
N LEU A 70 7.24 4.75 -7.52
CA LEU A 70 7.80 5.31 -6.29
C LEU A 70 9.33 5.40 -6.32
N VAL A 71 9.99 4.33 -6.76
CA VAL A 71 11.46 4.31 -6.85
C VAL A 71 11.94 5.36 -7.86
N GLU A 72 11.27 5.48 -9.01
CA GLU A 72 11.63 6.45 -10.05
C GLU A 72 11.34 7.91 -9.64
N GLN A 73 10.25 8.15 -8.91
CA GLN A 73 9.90 9.47 -8.37
C GLN A 73 10.86 9.93 -7.26
N GLY A 74 11.56 9.00 -6.64
CA GLY A 74 12.58 9.28 -5.65
C GLY A 74 12.13 9.02 -4.23
N LEU A 75 12.09 7.74 -3.89
CA LEU A 75 12.02 7.33 -2.49
C LEU A 75 13.21 7.90 -1.70
N PRO A 76 13.02 8.26 -0.43
CA PRO A 76 14.14 8.56 0.47
C PRO A 76 15.16 7.41 0.49
N GLU A 77 16.45 7.74 0.55
CA GLU A 77 17.53 6.76 0.52
C GLU A 77 17.39 5.70 1.62
N SER A 78 16.96 6.11 2.81
CA SER A 78 16.67 5.19 3.93
C SER A 78 15.59 4.16 3.57
N GLU A 79 14.55 4.55 2.85
CA GLU A 79 13.49 3.63 2.41
C GLU A 79 13.97 2.72 1.28
N LEU A 80 14.82 3.21 0.37
CA LEU A 80 15.46 2.37 -0.64
C LEU A 80 16.35 1.29 -0.02
N LEU A 81 17.10 1.63 1.03
CA LEU A 81 17.91 0.66 1.77
C LEU A 81 17.03 -0.34 2.52
N ASN A 82 15.97 0.12 3.16
CA ASN A 82 15.01 -0.73 3.85
C ASN A 82 14.35 -1.75 2.90
N LEU A 83 13.92 -1.31 1.71
CA LEU A 83 13.32 -2.20 0.70
C LEU A 83 14.29 -3.24 0.12
N GLN A 84 15.59 -3.04 0.27
CA GLN A 84 16.64 -4.00 -0.09
C GLN A 84 16.99 -4.96 1.06
N ASN A 85 16.56 -4.67 2.28
CA ASN A 85 16.83 -5.49 3.46
C ASN A 85 15.72 -6.53 3.66
N SER A 86 16.08 -7.81 3.67
CA SER A 86 15.11 -8.90 3.83
C SER A 86 14.46 -8.95 5.22
N ASP A 87 15.17 -8.55 6.27
CA ASP A 87 14.62 -8.56 7.63
C ASP A 87 13.58 -7.46 7.79
N TYR A 88 13.88 -6.25 7.29
CA TYR A 88 12.88 -5.18 7.19
C TYR A 88 11.67 -5.62 6.38
N CYS A 89 11.88 -6.22 5.20
CA CYS A 89 10.77 -6.67 4.36
C CYS A 89 9.94 -7.80 5.01
N LYS A 90 10.57 -8.61 5.85
CA LYS A 90 9.87 -9.64 6.63
C LYS A 90 9.01 -9.00 7.71
N ASP A 91 9.51 -8.01 8.41
CA ASP A 91 8.78 -7.34 9.49
C ASP A 91 7.65 -6.45 8.95
N VAL A 92 7.88 -5.76 7.84
CA VAL A 92 6.92 -4.80 7.26
C VAL A 92 5.92 -5.48 6.31
N PHE A 93 6.36 -6.45 5.49
CA PHE A 93 5.51 -7.06 4.45
C PHE A 93 5.26 -8.55 4.64
N ALA A 94 5.81 -9.19 5.68
CA ALA A 94 5.83 -10.64 5.84
C ALA A 94 6.50 -11.38 4.66
N LEU A 95 7.45 -10.70 3.99
CA LEU A 95 8.25 -11.24 2.89
C LEU A 95 9.63 -11.65 3.39
N SER A 96 10.00 -12.92 3.27
CA SER A 96 11.34 -13.41 3.68
C SER A 96 12.46 -13.06 2.69
N PHE A 97 12.24 -12.08 1.83
CA PHE A 97 13.17 -11.63 0.80
C PHE A 97 12.94 -10.14 0.55
N ALA A 98 13.99 -9.48 0.04
CA ALA A 98 13.95 -8.06 -0.26
C ALA A 98 12.93 -7.73 -1.37
N VAL A 99 12.26 -6.60 -1.24
CA VAL A 99 11.32 -6.08 -2.25
C VAL A 99 12.07 -5.54 -3.48
N LEU A 100 13.23 -4.93 -3.26
CA LEU A 100 14.12 -4.43 -4.29
C LEU A 100 15.46 -5.18 -4.27
N LYS A 101 16.05 -5.34 -5.45
CA LYS A 101 17.46 -5.74 -5.57
C LYS A 101 18.17 -4.84 -6.55
N HIS A 102 19.41 -4.49 -6.24
CA HIS A 102 20.27 -3.78 -7.15
C HIS A 102 20.62 -4.64 -8.37
N ALA A 103 20.58 -4.03 -9.56
CA ALA A 103 21.06 -4.58 -10.80
C ALA A 103 22.22 -3.73 -11.33
N LYS A 104 23.24 -4.38 -11.90
CA LYS A 104 24.42 -3.71 -12.42
C LYS A 104 24.08 -2.73 -13.54
N SER A 105 23.14 -3.10 -14.42
CA SER A 105 22.63 -2.26 -15.48
C SER A 105 21.21 -2.70 -15.89
N ASN A 106 20.58 -1.95 -16.81
CA ASN A 106 19.30 -2.35 -17.42
C ASN A 106 19.47 -3.38 -18.57
N GLN A 107 20.67 -3.95 -18.75
CA GLN A 107 20.87 -4.98 -19.77
C GLN A 107 20.24 -6.30 -19.33
N GLN A 108 19.61 -7.00 -20.28
CA GLN A 108 18.88 -8.24 -20.00
C GLN A 108 19.71 -9.32 -19.29
N ALA A 109 21.01 -9.39 -19.58
CA ALA A 109 21.95 -10.32 -18.94
C ALA A 109 22.12 -10.00 -17.44
N ASP A 110 22.34 -8.73 -17.10
CA ASP A 110 22.49 -8.28 -15.71
C ASP A 110 21.18 -8.44 -14.93
N ILE A 111 20.03 -8.15 -15.55
CA ILE A 111 18.72 -8.36 -14.94
C ILE A 111 18.48 -9.84 -14.64
N LYS A 112 18.71 -10.73 -15.62
CA LYS A 112 18.54 -12.19 -15.45
C LYS A 112 19.43 -12.76 -14.35
N ALA A 113 20.59 -12.17 -14.09
CA ALA A 113 21.49 -12.60 -13.03
C ALA A 113 20.93 -12.36 -11.62
N VAL A 114 19.99 -11.42 -11.45
CA VAL A 114 19.50 -11.00 -10.12
C VAL A 114 18.02 -11.34 -9.86
N VAL A 115 17.27 -11.82 -10.87
CA VAL A 115 15.82 -12.09 -10.72
C VAL A 115 15.46 -13.32 -9.88
N GLN A 116 16.43 -14.17 -9.59
CA GLN A 116 16.24 -15.35 -8.77
C GLN A 116 16.57 -15.11 -7.30
N ASP A 117 15.92 -15.85 -6.41
CA ASP A 117 16.36 -15.98 -5.02
C ASP A 117 17.51 -17.00 -4.89
N VAL A 118 18.03 -17.16 -3.68
CA VAL A 118 19.10 -18.13 -3.37
C VAL A 118 18.70 -19.59 -3.64
N LYS A 119 17.40 -19.86 -3.82
CA LYS A 119 16.84 -21.19 -4.12
C LYS A 119 16.51 -21.36 -5.60
N GLY A 120 16.85 -20.39 -6.46
CA GLY A 120 16.61 -20.43 -7.91
C GLY A 120 15.19 -20.04 -8.34
N HIS A 121 14.33 -19.56 -7.44
CA HIS A 121 12.97 -19.14 -7.80
C HIS A 121 12.97 -17.73 -8.39
N ASN A 122 12.27 -17.54 -9.52
CA ASN A 122 12.06 -16.21 -10.10
C ASN A 122 11.12 -15.39 -9.20
N ARG A 123 11.65 -14.40 -8.49
CA ARG A 123 10.89 -13.52 -7.58
C ARG A 123 10.77 -12.09 -8.05
N TYR A 124 11.64 -11.67 -8.97
CA TYR A 124 11.71 -10.28 -9.44
C TYR A 124 11.36 -10.17 -10.93
N SER A 125 10.88 -9.00 -11.33
CA SER A 125 10.51 -8.72 -12.71
C SER A 125 11.73 -8.65 -13.61
N THR A 126 11.63 -9.29 -14.77
CA THR A 126 12.61 -9.15 -15.85
C THR A 126 12.32 -7.96 -16.77
N LYS A 127 11.14 -7.36 -16.67
CA LYS A 127 10.64 -6.30 -17.56
C LYS A 127 10.50 -4.95 -16.87
N LYS A 128 10.18 -4.94 -15.57
CA LYS A 128 9.95 -3.74 -14.77
C LYS A 128 11.19 -3.47 -13.92
N VAL A 129 12.05 -2.59 -14.43
CA VAL A 129 13.32 -2.21 -13.81
C VAL A 129 13.25 -0.72 -13.53
N ALA A 130 13.34 -0.35 -12.25
CA ALA A 130 13.33 1.05 -11.84
C ALA A 130 14.73 1.66 -11.95
N ARG A 131 14.80 2.97 -12.21
CA ARG A 131 16.05 3.74 -12.16
C ARG A 131 15.95 4.84 -11.12
N HIS A 132 16.93 4.88 -10.21
CA HIS A 132 17.02 5.94 -9.21
C HIS A 132 18.50 6.28 -8.96
N ASN A 133 18.85 7.57 -8.96
CA ASN A 133 20.23 8.07 -8.77
C ASN A 133 21.30 7.34 -9.61
N GLY A 134 20.97 6.99 -10.86
CA GLY A 134 21.88 6.28 -11.78
C GLY A 134 22.05 4.79 -11.49
N GLN A 135 21.38 4.25 -10.46
CA GLN A 135 21.34 2.82 -10.15
C GLN A 135 20.06 2.18 -10.68
N TYR A 136 20.13 0.87 -10.91
CA TYR A 136 19.03 0.08 -11.44
C TYR A 136 18.53 -0.90 -10.40
N TYR A 137 17.22 -1.08 -10.33
CA TYR A 137 16.57 -1.93 -9.33
C TYR A 137 15.55 -2.86 -9.99
N VAL A 138 15.63 -4.15 -9.67
CA VAL A 138 14.58 -5.12 -10.01
C VAL A 138 13.56 -5.20 -8.88
N ILE A 139 12.29 -5.33 -9.25
CA ILE A 139 11.16 -5.24 -8.33
C ILE A 139 10.54 -6.62 -8.12
N CYS A 140 10.27 -6.96 -6.87
CA CYS A 140 9.57 -8.18 -6.50
C CYS A 140 8.16 -8.24 -7.13
N THR A 141 7.82 -9.37 -7.75
CA THR A 141 6.51 -9.62 -8.37
C THR A 141 5.63 -10.57 -7.56
N GLN A 142 6.18 -11.21 -6.53
CA GLN A 142 5.49 -12.25 -5.75
C GLN A 142 4.81 -11.67 -4.51
N TRP A 143 3.59 -11.20 -4.71
CA TRP A 143 2.71 -10.75 -3.63
C TRP A 143 1.54 -11.73 -3.49
N THR A 144 1.18 -12.05 -2.25
CA THR A 144 0.03 -12.90 -1.91
C THR A 144 -0.93 -12.07 -1.08
N ASP A 145 -2.15 -12.55 -0.86
CA ASP A 145 -3.20 -11.76 -0.21
C ASP A 145 -2.80 -11.26 1.19
N ARG A 146 -2.06 -12.07 1.94
CA ARG A 146 -1.50 -11.66 3.25
C ARG A 146 -0.51 -10.48 3.17
N HIS A 147 0.19 -10.31 2.05
CA HIS A 147 1.16 -9.21 1.85
C HIS A 147 0.48 -7.93 1.37
N ARG A 148 -0.66 -8.04 0.66
CA ARG A 148 -1.34 -6.91 0.01
C ARG A 148 -1.77 -5.84 1.03
N ALA A 149 -2.39 -6.26 2.12
CA ALA A 149 -2.83 -5.34 3.18
C ALA A 149 -1.65 -4.59 3.82
N LEU A 150 -0.54 -5.30 4.05
CA LEU A 150 0.69 -4.73 4.59
C LEU A 150 1.33 -3.74 3.62
N PHE A 151 1.38 -4.07 2.32
CA PHE A 151 1.83 -3.16 1.29
C PHE A 151 1.00 -1.89 1.23
N THR A 152 -0.34 -1.99 1.22
CA THR A 152 -1.23 -0.83 1.22
C THR A 152 -1.00 0.05 2.44
N HIS A 153 -0.80 -0.54 3.62
CA HIS A 153 -0.49 0.20 4.83
C HIS A 153 0.83 0.98 4.71
N TRP A 154 1.91 0.29 4.31
CA TRP A 154 3.21 0.92 4.08
C TRP A 154 3.14 2.01 3.02
N HIS A 155 2.46 1.78 1.89
CA HIS A 155 2.33 2.75 0.81
C HIS A 155 1.70 4.06 1.30
N ASN A 156 0.64 3.98 2.11
CA ASN A 156 0.00 5.15 2.71
C ASN A 156 0.93 5.91 3.67
N GLN A 157 1.78 5.21 4.41
CA GLN A 157 2.78 5.86 5.27
C GLN A 157 3.85 6.57 4.44
N ILE A 158 4.33 5.94 3.37
CA ILE A 158 5.36 6.50 2.49
C ILE A 158 4.87 7.73 1.75
N GLN A 159 3.65 7.70 1.21
CA GLN A 159 3.04 8.87 0.55
C GLN A 159 3.05 10.10 1.48
N ARG A 160 2.77 9.91 2.77
CA ARG A 160 2.85 11.00 3.78
C ARG A 160 4.26 11.49 4.06
N LYS A 161 5.29 10.65 3.88
CA LYS A 161 6.70 11.07 4.03
C LYS A 161 7.20 11.82 2.80
N ILE A 162 6.67 11.51 1.61
CA ILE A 162 7.10 12.10 0.34
C ILE A 162 6.36 13.41 0.04
N SER A 163 5.09 13.53 0.40
CA SER A 163 4.38 14.82 0.34
C SER A 163 4.86 15.71 1.49
N PRO A 164 5.59 16.81 1.24
CA PRO A 164 5.79 17.79 2.28
C PRO A 164 4.42 18.40 2.60
N VAL A 165 4.13 18.59 3.88
CA VAL A 165 3.02 19.41 4.34
C VAL A 165 3.09 20.74 3.58
N SER A 166 2.19 20.94 2.62
CA SER A 166 1.89 22.27 2.11
C SER A 166 1.18 23.00 3.25
N CYS A 167 1.96 23.76 4.02
CA CYS A 167 1.44 24.78 4.93
C CYS A 167 0.60 25.81 4.17
#